data_AF-A0A2T0ANV8-F1
#
_entry.id   AF-A0A2T0ANV8-F1
#
_cell.length_a   1.000
_cell.length_b   1.000
_cell.length_c   1.000
_cell.angle_alpha   90.00
_cell.angle_beta   90.00
_cell.angle_gamma   90.00
#
_symmetry.space_group_name_H-M   'P 1'
#
loop_
_entity.id
_entity.type
_entity.pdbx_description
1 polymer ?
#
loop_
_entity_poly.entity_id
_entity_poly.type
_entity_poly.pdbx_seq_one_letter_code
_entity_poly.pdbx_strand_id
1 'polypeptide(L)' 'MEKILPPEPGKRYPVCLKGKRACPPEDCGGPWGYASLLDILQDPGHPDYEDMRILAGEDFDPEDFDVEFVNQELKTIK' A
#
# COMPACT_ATOMS: atom_id res chain seq x y z
N MET A 1 -18.61 -7.66 3.50
CA MET A 1 -19.27 -6.53 4.16
C MET A 1 -19.38 -6.85 5.64
N GLU A 2 -18.79 -6.03 6.51
CA GLU A 2 -18.69 -6.35 7.95
C GLU A 2 -19.83 -5.76 8.79
N LYS A 3 -20.20 -4.48 8.57
CA LYS A 3 -21.28 -3.79 9.31
C LYS A 3 -21.96 -2.71 8.45
N ILE A 4 -23.21 -2.38 8.77
CA ILE A 4 -23.92 -1.16 8.32
C ILE A 4 -24.15 -0.32 9.56
N LEU A 5 -23.73 0.93 9.53
CA LEU A 5 -23.97 1.90 10.58
C LEU A 5 -24.67 3.12 9.98
N PRO A 6 -25.52 3.82 10.75
CA PRO A 6 -26.03 5.11 10.31
C PRO A 6 -24.86 6.10 10.12
N PRO A 7 -24.96 7.04 9.17
CA PRO A 7 -23.94 8.06 8.97
C PRO A 7 -23.79 8.94 10.21
N GLU A 8 -22.55 9.28 10.56
CA GLU A 8 -22.26 10.16 11.69
C GLU A 8 -22.49 11.63 11.29
N PRO A 9 -23.25 12.42 12.07
CA PRO A 9 -23.47 13.84 11.77
C PRO A 9 -22.16 14.63 11.69
N GLY A 10 -21.99 15.42 10.64
CA GLY A 10 -20.81 16.27 10.44
C GLY A 10 -19.55 15.56 9.96
N LYS A 11 -19.59 14.24 9.75
CA LYS A 11 -18.45 13.47 9.22
C LYS A 11 -18.45 13.50 7.69
N ARG A 12 -17.32 13.88 7.10
CA ARG A 12 -17.09 13.78 5.65
C ARG A 12 -16.58 12.39 5.33
N TYR A 13 -17.20 11.73 4.37
CA TYR A 13 -16.83 10.40 3.88
C TYR A 13 -16.25 10.50 2.45
N PRO A 14 -15.45 9.53 2.00
CA PRO A 14 -14.96 8.34 2.72
C PRO A 14 -13.92 8.65 3.81
N VAL A 15 -13.76 7.73 4.77
CA VAL A 15 -12.71 7.78 5.81
C VAL A 15 -12.08 6.40 5.92
N CYS A 16 -10.75 6.34 5.83
CA CYS A 16 -9.98 5.16 6.15
C CYS A 16 -9.94 4.98 7.68
N LEU A 17 -10.49 3.87 8.18
CA LEU A 17 -10.54 3.58 9.61
C LEU A 17 -9.26 2.93 10.13
N LYS A 18 -8.61 2.11 9.29
CA LYS A 18 -7.38 1.37 9.57
C LYS A 18 -6.85 0.76 8.28
N GLY A 19 -5.55 0.48 8.27
CA GLY A 19 -4.87 -0.30 7.23
C GLY A 19 -3.52 -0.77 7.75
N LYS A 20 -2.82 -1.53 6.91
CA LYS A 20 -1.47 -2.02 7.21
C LYS A 20 -0.79 -2.41 5.91
N ARG A 21 0.53 -2.28 5.88
CA ARG A 21 1.42 -2.62 4.77
C ARG A 21 1.19 -1.74 3.54
N ALA A 22 2.25 -1.56 2.76
CA ALA A 22 2.17 -0.79 1.53
C ALA A 22 1.33 -1.56 0.50
N CYS A 23 0.73 -0.82 -0.43
CA CYS A 23 0.10 -1.45 -1.58
C CYS A 23 1.20 -2.09 -2.45
N PRO A 24 0.92 -3.26 -3.06
CA PRO A 24 1.83 -3.82 -4.05
C PRO A 24 2.15 -2.79 -5.14
N PRO A 25 3.42 -2.67 -5.58
CA PRO A 25 3.78 -1.80 -6.69
C PRO A 25 2.92 -2.08 -7.93
N GLU A 26 2.64 -1.04 -8.72
CA GLU A 26 1.94 -1.22 -10.00
C GLU A 26 2.73 -2.18 -10.90
N ASP A 27 2.01 -2.98 -11.68
CA ASP A 27 2.59 -3.95 -12.61
C ASP A 27 3.57 -4.98 -12.01
N CYS A 28 3.53 -5.21 -10.68
CA CYS A 28 4.36 -6.22 -9.99
C CYS A 28 4.04 -7.70 -10.35
N GLY A 29 3.21 -7.97 -11.37
CA GLY A 29 2.88 -9.34 -11.78
C GLY A 29 1.83 -10.04 -10.89
N GLY A 30 1.00 -9.26 -10.20
CA GLY A 30 -0.05 -9.77 -9.32
C GLY A 30 0.48 -10.39 -8.02
N PRO A 31 -0.33 -11.21 -7.31
CA PRO A 31 0.03 -11.70 -5.98
C PRO A 31 1.34 -12.51 -5.94
N TRP A 32 1.59 -13.31 -6.97
CA TRP A 32 2.80 -14.13 -7.06
C TRP A 32 4.04 -13.29 -7.35
N GLY A 33 3.94 -12.33 -8.27
CA GLY A 33 5.05 -11.44 -8.56
C GLY A 33 5.37 -10.51 -7.40
N TYR A 34 4.36 -10.05 -6.65
CA TYR A 34 4.59 -9.31 -5.40
C TYR A 34 5.32 -10.16 -4.35
N ALA A 35 4.95 -11.42 -4.17
CA ALA A 35 5.66 -12.32 -3.26
C ALA A 35 7.13 -12.50 -3.67
N SER A 36 7.40 -12.75 -4.95
CA SER A 36 8.77 -12.84 -5.48
C SER A 36 9.56 -11.55 -5.28
N LEU A 37 8.94 -10.38 -5.51
CA LEU A 37 9.56 -9.08 -5.27
C LEU A 37 9.97 -8.93 -3.80
N LEU A 38 9.09 -9.28 -2.85
CA LEU A 38 9.39 -9.21 -1.42
C LEU A 38 10.53 -10.15 -1.00
N ASP A 39 10.60 -11.34 -1.59
CA ASP A 39 11.65 -12.31 -1.32
C ASP A 39 13.00 -11.82 -1.87
N ILE A 40 13.01 -11.28 -3.10
CA ILE A 40 14.22 -10.74 -3.74
C ILE A 40 14.74 -9.51 -2.98
N LEU A 41 13.86 -8.59 -2.58
CA LEU A 41 14.26 -7.38 -1.83
C LEU A 41 14.82 -7.66 -0.44
N GLN A 42 14.66 -8.87 0.09
CA GLN A 42 15.32 -9.30 1.34
C GLN A 42 16.76 -9.77 1.14
N ASP A 43 17.18 -10.01 -0.10
CA ASP A 43 18.53 -10.47 -0.45
C ASP A 43 19.23 -9.49 -1.41
N PRO A 44 20.01 -8.53 -0.89
CA PRO A 44 20.83 -7.62 -1.71
C PRO A 44 21.86 -8.31 -2.62
N GLY A 45 22.15 -9.60 -2.41
CA GLY A 45 23.02 -10.40 -3.28
C GLY A 45 22.30 -11.08 -4.43
N HIS A 46 20.96 -11.01 -4.49
CA HIS A 46 20.19 -11.64 -5.54
C HIS A 46 20.49 -10.97 -6.90
N PRO A 47 20.66 -11.72 -8.00
CA PRO A 47 20.97 -11.15 -9.32
C PRO A 47 19.93 -10.12 -9.79
N ASP A 48 18.67 -10.32 -9.41
CA ASP A 48 17.55 -9.45 -9.79
C ASP A 48 17.24 -8.35 -8.73
N TYR A 49 18.08 -8.18 -7.69
CA TYR A 49 17.82 -7.23 -6.60
C TYR A 49 17.61 -5.79 -7.11
N GLU A 50 18.53 -5.30 -7.94
CA GLU A 50 18.48 -3.94 -8.48
C GLU A 50 17.26 -3.73 -9.37
N ASP A 51 16.94 -4.69 -10.22
CA ASP A 51 15.77 -4.62 -11.11
C ASP A 51 14.46 -4.59 -10.29
N MET A 52 14.35 -5.42 -9.25
CA MET A 52 13.20 -5.43 -8.35
C MET A 52 13.12 -4.16 -7.49
N ARG A 53 14.27 -3.57 -7.15
CA ARG A 53 14.33 -2.30 -6.40
C ARG A 53 13.83 -1.14 -7.24
N ILE A 54 14.18 -1.11 -8.53
CA ILE A 54 13.66 -0.13 -9.48
C ILE A 54 12.15 -0.31 -9.66
N LEU A 55 11.68 -1.54 -9.81
CA LEU A 55 10.25 -1.85 -9.94
C LEU A 55 9.45 -1.44 -8.69
N ALA A 56 10.00 -1.70 -7.50
CA ALA A 56 9.37 -1.33 -6.22
C ALA A 56 9.38 0.19 -6.00
N GLY A 57 10.41 0.88 -6.48
CA GLY A 57 10.70 2.28 -6.20
C GLY A 57 11.70 2.43 -5.06
N GLU A 58 12.54 3.47 -5.11
CA GLU A 58 13.67 3.68 -4.19
C GLU A 58 13.29 3.90 -2.72
N ASP A 59 12.04 4.21 -2.41
CA ASP A 59 11.57 4.41 -1.02
C ASP A 59 10.53 3.36 -0.61
N PHE A 60 10.39 2.28 -1.39
CA PHE A 60 9.43 1.23 -1.06
C PHE A 60 9.79 0.51 0.24
N ASP A 61 8.90 0.62 1.23
CA ASP A 61 8.88 -0.21 2.44
C ASP A 61 7.56 -1.01 2.46
N PRO A 62 7.60 -2.35 2.41
CA PRO A 62 6.39 -3.17 2.38
C PRO A 62 5.53 -3.04 3.64
N GLU A 63 6.08 -2.56 4.76
CA GLU A 63 5.34 -2.41 6.02
C GLU A 63 4.78 -0.99 6.21
N ASP A 64 5.14 -0.03 5.34
CA ASP A 64 4.70 1.35 5.47
C ASP A 64 3.21 1.53 5.18
N PHE A 65 2.53 2.26 6.06
CA PHE A 65 1.13 2.66 5.93
C PHE A 65 0.78 3.77 6.92
N ASP A 66 0.30 4.90 6.42
CA ASP A 66 -0.12 6.05 7.23
C ASP A 66 -1.62 6.36 7.00
N VAL A 67 -2.44 6.15 8.04
CA VAL A 67 -3.90 6.36 7.97
C VAL A 67 -4.27 7.84 7.95
N GLU A 68 -3.48 8.69 8.59
CA GLU A 68 -3.64 10.13 8.59
C GLU A 68 -3.39 10.70 7.20
N PHE A 69 -2.27 10.31 6.58
CA PHE A 69 -1.92 10.68 5.20
C PHE A 69 -3.05 10.28 4.23
N VAL A 70 -3.46 9.01 4.24
CA VAL A 70 -4.56 8.52 3.40
C VAL A 70 -5.83 9.35 3.62
N ASN A 71 -6.19 9.67 4.87
CA ASN A 71 -7.38 10.46 5.16
C ASN A 71 -7.25 11.93 4.74
N GLN A 72 -6.06 12.51 4.62
CA GLN A 72 -5.90 13.83 4.00
C GLN A 72 -6.19 13.75 2.51
N GLU A 73 -5.63 12.74 1.82
CA GLU A 73 -5.87 12.53 0.40
C GLU A 73 -7.35 12.28 0.09
N LEU A 74 -8.04 11.46 0.90
CA LEU A 74 -9.47 11.19 0.74
C LEU A 74 -10.35 12.45 0.85
N LYS A 75 -9.92 13.49 1.59
CA LYS A 75 -10.66 14.77 1.65
C LYS A 75 -10.60 15.57 0.36
N THR A 76 -9.68 15.26 -0.54
CA THR A 76 -9.56 15.96 -1.84
C THR A 76 -10.54 15.43 -2.88
N ILE A 77 -11.05 14.20 -2.67
CA ILE A 77 -12.00 13.56 -3.56
C ILE A 77 -13.36 14.31 -3.50
N LYS A 78 -13.91 14.62 -4.68
CA LYS A 78 -15.18 15.33 -4.87
C LYS A 78 -16.36 14.37 -4.88
#